data_AF-A0A3B8MWV7-F1
#
_entry.id   AF-A0A3B8MWV7-F1
#
_cell.length_a   1.000
_cell.length_b   1.000
_cell.length_c   1.000
_cell.angle_alpha   90.00
_cell.angle_beta   90.00
_cell.angle_gamma   90.00
#
_symmetry.space_group_name_H-M   'P 1'
#
loop_
_entity.id
_entity.type
_entity.pdbx_description
1 polymer ?
#
loop_
_entity_poly.entity_id
_entity_poly.type
_entity_poly.pdbx_seq_one_letter_code
_entity_poly.pdbx_strand_id
1 'polypeptide(L)'
;TKPAQEVSQGKVVVENDTTILTVDEAKVSKDIKDTSKKEIQFDLTDIGQTSAKALEIPVSVLNLIAENNKNITVKSHEIALQFDAKTLAIPKETIDLIKKAGVVRLTIEDRGKQTANSLVPVSKAYDITIKAGDNKIKIDSPVKLTFEVKDAKDIRKVGVYYLNEVTGKWEYVGGKVDRKANTVTIEAKHFSTYGAFEYNKEFKDVPKDFWAYDVINVLASRHIIKGMDDDNFAPNAKITRAQFAALMIRALGIEEKPYKGEFEDVKEGAWYANAIEAAYQEGIMLGDGKKMRPDDPITREEMAAVIMRVYSKLTGYKEENIGNTTFGDNNKISQWARNVVANAVKLGIVKGYEDNTFKPKGNATKAEAAAMLYRILEKAGNI
;
A
#
# COMPACT_ATOMS: atom_id res chain seq x y z
N THR A 1 -39.67 11.59 -6.09
CA THR A 1 -38.47 12.38 -6.41
C THR A 1 -38.58 13.72 -5.69
N LYS A 2 -37.62 14.06 -4.82
CA LYS A 2 -37.54 15.43 -4.28
C LYS A 2 -37.10 16.38 -5.42
N PRO A 3 -37.54 17.65 -5.44
CA PRO A 3 -37.11 18.61 -6.46
C PRO A 3 -35.59 18.80 -6.43
N ALA A 4 -34.99 19.03 -7.59
CA ALA A 4 -33.55 19.23 -7.72
C ALA A 4 -33.11 20.50 -6.97
N GLN A 5 -32.04 20.40 -6.17
CA GLN A 5 -31.43 21.52 -5.47
C GLN A 5 -30.18 21.99 -6.22
N GLU A 6 -30.13 23.27 -6.56
CA GLU A 6 -28.95 23.88 -7.18
C GLU A 6 -27.80 24.01 -6.17
N VAL A 7 -26.59 23.62 -6.59
CA VAL A 7 -25.35 23.75 -5.81
C VAL A 7 -24.21 24.35 -6.65
N SER A 8 -23.06 24.61 -6.04
CA SER A 8 -21.93 25.29 -6.70
C SER A 8 -21.38 24.57 -7.93
N GLN A 9 -21.44 23.24 -7.98
CA GLN A 9 -20.86 22.42 -9.05
C GLN A 9 -21.91 21.76 -9.97
N GLY A 10 -23.20 21.95 -9.70
CA GLY A 10 -24.26 21.28 -10.46
C GLY A 10 -25.59 21.28 -9.74
N LYS A 11 -26.32 20.17 -9.85
CA LYS A 11 -27.63 19.94 -9.23
C LYS A 11 -27.61 18.68 -8.41
N VAL A 12 -28.28 18.70 -7.27
CA VAL A 12 -28.48 17.54 -6.42
C VAL A 12 -29.90 17.02 -6.56
N VAL A 13 -30.04 15.73 -6.82
CA VAL A 13 -31.33 15.02 -6.89
C VAL A 13 -31.30 13.76 -6.03
N VAL A 14 -32.48 13.30 -5.60
CA VAL A 14 -32.61 12.00 -4.91
C VAL A 14 -33.45 11.07 -5.77
N GLU A 15 -32.84 9.96 -6.18
CA GLU A 15 -33.44 8.93 -7.03
C GLU A 15 -33.06 7.54 -6.50
N ASN A 16 -34.03 6.64 -6.38
CA ASN A 16 -33.81 5.25 -5.92
C ASN A 16 -32.94 5.15 -4.66
N ASP A 17 -33.28 5.95 -3.64
CA ASP A 17 -32.53 6.04 -2.37
C ASP A 17 -31.04 6.42 -2.51
N THR A 18 -30.66 7.02 -3.64
CA THR A 18 -29.33 7.58 -3.86
C THR A 18 -29.43 9.10 -3.99
N THR A 19 -28.57 9.83 -3.27
CA THR A 19 -28.39 11.27 -3.49
C THR A 19 -27.32 11.48 -4.55
N ILE A 20 -27.68 12.14 -5.65
CA ILE A 20 -26.85 12.25 -6.85
C ILE A 20 -26.49 13.72 -7.07
N LEU A 21 -25.20 14.02 -7.18
CA LEU A 21 -24.70 15.27 -7.72
C LEU A 21 -24.48 15.11 -9.23
N THR A 22 -25.33 15.75 -10.04
CA THR A 22 -25.14 15.85 -11.48
C THR A 22 -24.34 17.11 -11.78
N VAL A 23 -23.13 16.94 -12.34
CA VAL A 23 -22.19 18.04 -12.61
C VAL A 23 -22.69 18.91 -13.76
N ASP A 24 -22.63 20.22 -13.58
CA ASP A 24 -22.90 21.21 -14.61
C ASP A 24 -21.58 21.76 -15.17
N GLU A 25 -21.32 21.48 -16.45
CA GLU A 25 -20.11 21.90 -17.15
C GLU A 25 -19.84 23.41 -17.04
N ALA A 26 -20.87 24.24 -17.14
CA ALA A 26 -20.71 25.69 -17.11
C ALA A 26 -20.19 26.17 -15.75
N LYS A 27 -20.56 25.47 -14.67
CA LYS A 27 -20.16 25.81 -13.30
C LYS A 27 -18.73 25.37 -12.97
N VAL A 28 -18.28 24.24 -13.51
CA VAL A 28 -16.95 23.68 -13.21
C VAL A 28 -15.87 24.08 -14.23
N SER A 29 -16.25 24.53 -15.42
CA SER A 29 -15.32 24.86 -16.52
C SER A 29 -14.23 25.86 -16.14
N LYS A 30 -14.56 26.89 -15.35
CA LYS A 30 -13.58 27.90 -14.92
C LYS A 30 -12.49 27.28 -14.05
N ASP A 31 -12.89 26.43 -13.11
CA ASP A 31 -11.98 25.75 -12.19
C ASP A 31 -11.12 24.71 -12.91
N ILE A 32 -11.68 24.01 -13.89
CA ILE A 32 -10.93 23.04 -14.71
C ILE A 32 -9.84 23.74 -15.54
N LYS A 33 -10.13 24.93 -16.08
CA LYS A 33 -9.20 25.71 -16.91
C LYS A 33 -8.19 26.52 -16.10
N ASP A 34 -8.37 26.63 -14.78
CA ASP A 34 -7.45 27.34 -13.90
C ASP A 34 -6.12 26.58 -13.79
N THR A 35 -5.04 27.12 -14.37
CA THR A 35 -3.71 26.49 -14.39
C THR A 35 -3.06 26.41 -13.01
N SER A 36 -3.54 27.17 -12.02
CA SER A 36 -3.05 27.09 -10.63
C SER A 36 -3.57 25.86 -9.89
N LYS A 37 -4.74 25.35 -10.27
CA LYS A 37 -5.34 24.13 -9.69
C LYS A 37 -4.70 22.89 -10.32
N LYS A 38 -4.39 21.88 -9.52
CA LYS A 38 -3.90 20.57 -10.02
C LYS A 38 -4.97 19.48 -10.02
N GLU A 39 -6.08 19.75 -9.34
CA GLU A 39 -7.19 18.82 -9.18
C GLU A 39 -8.52 19.55 -9.12
N ILE A 40 -9.59 18.80 -9.36
CA ILE A 40 -10.98 19.20 -9.18
C ILE A 40 -11.58 18.28 -8.14
N GLN A 41 -12.08 18.88 -7.06
CA GLN A 41 -12.70 18.16 -5.96
C GLN A 41 -14.23 18.21 -6.08
N PHE A 42 -14.88 17.07 -5.89
CA PHE A 42 -16.32 16.94 -5.71
C PHE A 42 -16.58 16.39 -4.31
N ASP A 43 -17.26 17.15 -3.45
CA ASP A 43 -17.59 16.72 -2.10
C ASP A 43 -19.05 16.27 -2.01
N LEU A 44 -19.26 14.98 -1.77
CA LEU A 44 -20.57 14.35 -1.64
C LEU A 44 -21.00 14.16 -0.18
N THR A 45 -20.22 14.67 0.79
CA THR A 45 -20.46 14.44 2.22
C THR A 45 -21.81 14.99 2.67
N ASP A 46 -22.11 16.24 2.31
CA ASP A 46 -23.27 16.98 2.84
C ASP A 46 -24.38 17.21 1.80
N ILE A 47 -24.34 16.52 0.66
CA ILE A 47 -25.33 16.72 -0.41
C ILE A 47 -26.70 16.11 -0.08
N GLY A 48 -26.83 15.30 0.98
CA GLY A 48 -28.10 14.72 1.41
C GLY A 48 -27.94 13.68 2.51
N GLN A 49 -29.00 12.92 2.83
CA GLN A 49 -29.04 12.01 3.98
C GLN A 49 -29.03 10.50 3.63
N THR A 50 -29.14 10.13 2.35
CA THR A 50 -29.09 8.71 1.94
C THR A 50 -27.70 8.11 2.17
N SER A 51 -27.63 6.80 2.42
CA SER A 51 -26.35 6.06 2.55
C SER A 51 -25.59 6.00 1.22
N ALA A 52 -26.30 5.90 0.10
CA ALA A 52 -25.71 5.95 -1.24
C ALA A 52 -25.59 7.39 -1.74
N LYS A 53 -24.37 7.79 -2.12
CA LYS A 53 -24.06 9.05 -2.81
C LYS A 53 -23.52 8.75 -4.20
N ALA A 54 -23.91 9.54 -5.19
CA ALA A 54 -23.38 9.41 -6.53
C ALA A 54 -22.92 10.76 -7.10
N LEU A 55 -21.90 10.68 -7.95
CA LEU A 55 -21.41 11.76 -8.79
C LEU A 55 -21.64 11.36 -10.23
N GLU A 56 -22.44 12.15 -10.94
CA GLU A 56 -22.69 12.01 -12.37
C GLU A 56 -21.92 13.09 -13.13
N ILE A 57 -20.90 12.67 -13.86
CA ILE A 57 -20.03 13.57 -14.63
C ILE A 57 -20.30 13.39 -16.12
N PRO A 58 -20.72 14.44 -16.84
CA PRO A 58 -20.80 14.42 -18.29
C PRO A 58 -19.45 14.11 -18.92
N VAL A 59 -19.47 13.41 -20.06
CA VAL A 59 -18.25 13.03 -20.78
C VAL A 59 -17.48 14.25 -21.28
N SER A 60 -18.17 15.33 -21.64
CA SER A 60 -17.56 16.61 -22.00
C SER A 60 -16.71 17.18 -20.86
N VAL A 61 -17.20 17.10 -19.62
CA VAL A 61 -16.48 17.53 -18.42
C VAL A 61 -15.26 16.64 -18.16
N LEU A 62 -15.39 15.32 -18.31
CA LEU A 62 -14.25 14.40 -18.18
C LEU A 62 -13.16 14.67 -19.21
N ASN A 63 -13.55 14.91 -20.48
CA ASN A 63 -12.61 15.28 -21.53
C ASN A 63 -11.91 16.60 -21.22
N LEU A 64 -12.66 17.61 -20.77
CA LEU A 64 -12.09 18.90 -20.39
C LEU A 64 -11.09 18.77 -19.23
N ILE A 65 -11.40 17.93 -18.23
CA ILE A 65 -10.50 17.62 -17.12
C ILE A 65 -9.21 16.95 -17.61
N ALA A 66 -9.32 15.96 -18.50
CA ALA A 66 -8.19 15.26 -19.08
C ALA A 66 -7.31 16.18 -19.94
N GLU A 67 -7.90 17.00 -20.81
CA GLU A 67 -7.19 17.99 -21.63
C GLU A 67 -6.43 19.02 -20.79
N ASN A 68 -6.95 19.37 -19.62
CA ASN A 68 -6.31 20.29 -18.68
C ASN A 68 -5.43 19.59 -17.63
N ASN A 69 -5.25 18.26 -17.76
CA ASN A 69 -4.41 17.42 -16.90
C ASN A 69 -4.70 17.64 -15.39
N LYS A 70 -5.98 17.66 -15.01
CA LYS A 70 -6.41 17.80 -13.61
C LYS A 70 -6.79 16.44 -13.02
N ASN A 71 -6.30 16.15 -11.80
CA ASN A 71 -6.79 14.99 -11.06
C ASN A 71 -8.25 15.21 -10.64
N ILE A 72 -8.99 14.12 -10.47
CA ILE A 72 -10.36 14.16 -9.92
C ILE A 72 -10.31 13.61 -8.51
N THR A 73 -10.78 14.38 -7.53
CA THR A 73 -10.91 13.92 -6.15
C THR A 73 -12.39 13.91 -5.76
N VAL A 74 -12.92 12.77 -5.35
CA VAL A 74 -14.30 12.63 -4.88
C VAL A 74 -14.28 12.28 -3.40
N LYS A 75 -14.81 13.18 -2.56
CA LYS A 75 -14.91 12.97 -1.11
C LYS A 75 -16.33 12.53 -0.75
N SER A 76 -16.44 11.58 0.18
CA SER A 76 -17.71 11.25 0.84
C SER A 76 -17.42 10.83 2.28
N HIS A 77 -17.82 11.67 3.24
CA HIS A 77 -17.54 11.47 4.67
C HIS A 77 -16.04 11.25 4.94
N GLU A 78 -15.67 10.05 5.39
CA GLU A 78 -14.32 9.65 5.80
C GLU A 78 -13.51 8.98 4.67
N ILE A 79 -14.05 8.88 3.45
CA ILE A 79 -13.31 8.38 2.29
C ILE A 79 -13.11 9.47 1.22
N ALA A 80 -11.93 9.47 0.61
CA ALA A 80 -11.62 10.25 -0.59
C ALA A 80 -11.04 9.34 -1.67
N LEU A 81 -11.56 9.48 -2.90
CA LEU A 81 -11.12 8.75 -4.09
C LEU A 81 -10.42 9.73 -5.02
N GLN A 82 -9.18 9.46 -5.40
CA GLN A 82 -8.45 10.28 -6.35
C GLN A 82 -8.11 9.48 -7.61
N PHE A 83 -8.52 10.03 -8.75
CA PHE A 83 -8.21 9.54 -10.09
C PHE A 83 -7.12 10.43 -10.69
N ASP A 84 -6.00 9.83 -11.10
CA ASP A 84 -4.89 10.56 -11.72
C ASP A 84 -5.19 10.83 -13.19
N ALA A 85 -5.13 12.10 -13.58
CA ALA A 85 -5.43 12.57 -14.93
C ALA A 85 -4.55 11.91 -16.01
N LYS A 86 -3.30 11.59 -15.65
CA LYS A 86 -2.31 11.01 -16.57
C LYS A 86 -2.50 9.54 -16.81
N THR A 87 -3.18 8.86 -15.89
CA THR A 87 -3.34 7.39 -15.90
C THR A 87 -4.79 6.96 -15.99
N LEU A 88 -5.75 7.88 -16.17
CA LEU A 88 -7.11 7.59 -16.63
C LEU A 88 -7.10 7.03 -18.07
N ALA A 89 -6.40 5.92 -18.26
CA ALA A 89 -6.51 5.02 -19.39
C ALA A 89 -7.84 4.31 -19.22
N ILE A 90 -8.81 4.76 -20.02
CA ILE A 90 -10.10 4.12 -20.15
C ILE A 90 -9.94 3.11 -21.30
N PRO A 91 -10.23 1.81 -21.10
CA PRO A 91 -10.20 0.83 -22.17
C PRO A 91 -11.01 1.32 -23.36
N LYS A 92 -10.56 1.07 -24.59
CA LYS A 92 -11.24 1.56 -25.81
C LYS A 92 -12.72 1.13 -25.85
N GLU A 93 -13.01 -0.08 -25.40
CA GLU A 93 -14.38 -0.62 -25.26
C GLU A 93 -15.24 0.21 -24.29
N THR A 94 -14.64 0.70 -23.21
CA THR A 94 -15.27 1.59 -22.25
C THR A 94 -15.50 2.99 -22.83
N ILE A 95 -14.61 3.50 -23.69
CA ILE A 95 -14.78 4.80 -24.36
C ILE A 95 -16.05 4.83 -25.20
N ASP A 96 -16.34 3.75 -25.94
CA ASP A 96 -17.55 3.68 -26.78
C ASP A 96 -18.82 3.59 -25.94
N LEU A 97 -18.79 2.86 -24.83
CA LEU A 97 -19.87 2.84 -23.83
C LEU A 97 -20.12 4.22 -23.24
N ILE A 98 -19.05 4.92 -22.84
CA ILE A 98 -19.09 6.27 -22.29
C ILE A 98 -19.67 7.26 -23.30
N LYS A 99 -19.22 7.22 -24.56
CA LYS A 99 -19.74 8.07 -25.64
C LYS A 99 -21.24 7.85 -25.87
N LYS A 100 -21.70 6.60 -25.81
CA LYS A 100 -23.12 6.26 -25.96
C LYS A 100 -23.96 6.69 -24.76
N ALA A 101 -23.42 6.57 -23.54
CA ALA A 101 -24.12 6.92 -22.31
C ALA A 101 -24.17 8.43 -22.04
N GLY A 102 -23.16 9.19 -22.49
CA GLY A 102 -23.06 10.64 -22.29
C GLY A 102 -22.68 11.07 -20.86
N VAL A 103 -22.78 10.17 -19.87
CA VAL A 103 -22.46 10.41 -18.45
C VAL A 103 -21.78 9.19 -17.84
N VAL A 104 -20.81 9.45 -16.95
CA VAL A 104 -20.24 8.46 -16.04
C VAL A 104 -20.77 8.69 -14.64
N ARG A 105 -21.23 7.62 -13.99
CA ARG A 105 -21.74 7.63 -12.62
C ARG A 105 -20.80 6.88 -11.69
N LEU A 106 -20.18 7.58 -10.76
CA LEU A 106 -19.50 7.00 -9.59
C LEU A 106 -20.49 6.96 -8.43
N THR A 107 -20.65 5.82 -7.78
CA THR A 107 -21.49 5.66 -6.59
C THR A 107 -20.64 5.16 -5.43
N ILE A 108 -20.81 5.80 -4.27
CA ILE A 108 -20.17 5.47 -3.00
C ILE A 108 -21.31 5.22 -2.01
N GLU A 109 -21.50 3.96 -1.62
CA GLU A 109 -22.53 3.57 -0.66
C GLU A 109 -21.90 3.27 0.70
N ASP A 110 -22.31 4.03 1.71
CA ASP A 110 -21.95 3.81 3.11
C ASP A 110 -22.60 2.51 3.62
N ARG A 111 -21.79 1.50 3.90
CA ARG A 111 -22.18 0.21 4.48
C ARG A 111 -22.07 0.19 6.01
N GLY A 112 -21.74 1.31 6.65
CA GLY A 112 -21.49 1.42 8.08
C GLY A 112 -20.22 0.68 8.53
N LYS A 113 -19.99 0.62 9.85
CA LYS A 113 -18.87 -0.16 10.41
C LYS A 113 -19.18 -1.65 10.30
N GLN A 114 -18.32 -2.37 9.61
CA GLN A 114 -18.42 -3.82 9.43
C GLN A 114 -17.51 -4.51 10.45
N THR A 115 -17.93 -5.64 11.02
CA THR A 115 -17.09 -6.42 11.94
C THR A 115 -16.71 -7.73 11.29
N ALA A 116 -15.46 -8.19 11.48
CA ALA A 116 -14.99 -9.41 10.86
C ALA A 116 -13.91 -10.08 11.72
N ASN A 117 -14.26 -11.14 12.45
CA ASN A 117 -13.33 -11.91 13.29
C ASN A 117 -12.42 -10.98 14.14
N SER A 118 -11.11 -11.08 13.94
CA SER A 118 -10.07 -10.31 14.64
C SER A 118 -9.82 -8.90 14.09
N LEU A 119 -10.60 -8.45 13.10
CA LEU A 119 -10.51 -7.11 12.51
C LEU A 119 -11.45 -6.14 13.22
N VAL A 120 -10.88 -5.07 13.77
CA VAL A 120 -11.63 -4.00 14.43
C VAL A 120 -11.82 -2.85 13.42
N PRO A 121 -13.06 -2.46 13.06
CA PRO A 121 -13.29 -1.38 12.12
C PRO A 121 -12.87 -0.03 12.71
N VAL A 122 -11.98 0.67 12.01
CA VAL A 122 -11.55 2.04 12.33
C VAL A 122 -12.04 3.06 11.32
N SER A 123 -12.78 2.58 10.31
CA SER A 123 -13.62 3.34 9.37
C SER A 123 -14.92 2.55 9.15
N LYS A 124 -15.93 3.21 8.60
CA LYS A 124 -17.03 2.58 7.86
C LYS A 124 -16.50 1.90 6.60
N ALA A 125 -17.28 0.96 6.10
CA ALA A 125 -17.07 0.33 4.81
C ALA A 125 -17.84 1.10 3.73
N TYR A 126 -17.24 1.21 2.55
CA TYR A 126 -17.81 1.89 1.39
C TYR A 126 -17.83 0.94 0.20
N ASP A 127 -19.03 0.70 -0.34
CA ASP A 127 -19.21 0.03 -1.62
C ASP A 127 -19.05 1.05 -2.75
N ILE A 128 -18.02 0.85 -3.58
CA ILE A 128 -17.64 1.77 -4.62
C ILE A 128 -17.98 1.13 -5.95
N THR A 129 -18.81 1.78 -6.76
CA THR A 129 -19.16 1.31 -8.10
C THR A 129 -19.05 2.44 -9.11
N ILE A 130 -18.68 2.12 -10.34
CA ILE A 130 -18.64 3.07 -11.44
C ILE A 130 -19.33 2.47 -12.67
N LYS A 131 -20.15 3.29 -13.34
CA LYS A 131 -20.92 2.89 -14.51
C LYS A 131 -20.93 3.94 -15.62
N ALA A 132 -21.06 3.50 -16.86
CA ALA A 132 -21.42 4.31 -18.02
C ALA A 132 -22.76 3.79 -18.55
N GLY A 133 -23.84 4.55 -18.32
CA GLY A 133 -25.20 4.03 -18.44
C GLY A 133 -25.40 2.86 -17.49
N ASP A 134 -25.91 1.73 -17.99
CA ASP A 134 -26.14 0.53 -17.17
C ASP A 134 -24.89 -0.36 -16.98
N ASN A 135 -23.81 -0.08 -17.72
CA ASN A 135 -22.64 -0.96 -17.77
C ASN A 135 -21.59 -0.57 -16.74
N LYS A 136 -21.08 -1.55 -15.97
CA LYS A 136 -19.95 -1.36 -15.06
C LYS A 136 -18.68 -1.04 -15.85
N ILE A 137 -17.89 -0.08 -15.34
CA ILE A 137 -16.61 0.30 -15.94
C ILE A 137 -15.46 -0.44 -15.24
N LYS A 138 -14.49 -0.91 -16.05
CA LYS A 138 -13.17 -1.31 -15.56
C LYS A 138 -12.17 -0.17 -15.74
N ILE A 139 -11.22 -0.09 -14.82
CA ILE A 139 -10.10 0.85 -14.85
C ILE A 139 -8.82 0.07 -15.12
N ASP A 140 -8.00 0.58 -16.03
CA ASP A 140 -6.69 -0.01 -16.32
C ASP A 140 -5.59 0.51 -15.37
N SER A 141 -5.88 1.60 -14.65
CA SER A 141 -4.96 2.18 -13.68
C SER A 141 -5.58 2.26 -12.28
N PRO A 142 -4.77 2.12 -11.22
CA PRO A 142 -5.27 2.16 -9.86
C PRO A 142 -5.89 3.52 -9.48
N VAL A 143 -6.92 3.48 -8.64
CA VAL A 143 -7.53 4.66 -8.00
C VAL A 143 -7.02 4.78 -6.58
N LYS A 144 -6.59 5.97 -6.17
CA LYS A 144 -6.16 6.18 -4.79
C LYS A 144 -7.37 6.29 -3.88
N LEU A 145 -7.48 5.40 -2.91
CA LEU A 145 -8.51 5.45 -1.86
C LEU A 145 -7.85 5.87 -0.56
N THR A 146 -8.29 6.96 0.04
CA THR A 146 -7.80 7.47 1.33
C THR A 146 -8.92 7.43 2.35
N PHE A 147 -8.69 6.75 3.47
CA PHE A 147 -9.62 6.64 4.59
C PHE A 147 -9.14 7.49 5.76
N GLU A 148 -10.00 8.29 6.36
CA GLU A 148 -9.80 8.89 7.68
C GLU A 148 -10.02 7.79 8.74
N VAL A 149 -9.05 7.58 9.64
CA VAL A 149 -9.02 6.45 10.59
C VAL A 149 -8.80 6.94 12.03
N LYS A 150 -9.58 7.96 12.43
CA LYS A 150 -9.45 8.65 13.73
C LYS A 150 -9.72 7.74 14.93
N ASP A 151 -10.43 6.62 14.72
CA ASP A 151 -10.81 5.67 15.77
C ASP A 151 -9.74 4.60 16.05
N ALA A 152 -8.61 4.62 15.32
CA ALA A 152 -7.53 3.66 15.51
C ALA A 152 -6.81 3.87 16.84
N LYS A 153 -6.57 2.78 17.58
CA LYS A 153 -5.75 2.80 18.80
C LYS A 153 -4.26 2.88 18.46
N ASP A 154 -3.86 2.13 17.44
CA ASP A 154 -2.52 2.20 16.87
C ASP A 154 -2.62 2.25 15.35
N ILE A 155 -2.53 3.46 14.78
CA ILE A 155 -2.65 3.67 13.35
C ILE A 155 -1.62 2.87 12.53
N ARG A 156 -0.48 2.50 13.13
CA ARG A 156 0.57 1.69 12.48
C ARG A 156 0.10 0.27 12.17
N LYS A 157 -0.92 -0.21 12.87
CA LYS A 157 -1.54 -1.53 12.71
C LYS A 157 -2.77 -1.52 11.79
N VAL A 158 -3.19 -0.34 11.33
CA VAL A 158 -4.33 -0.19 10.44
C VAL A 158 -3.94 -0.62 9.02
N GLY A 159 -4.85 -1.30 8.33
CA GLY A 159 -4.77 -1.50 6.89
C GLY A 159 -6.13 -1.47 6.23
N VAL A 160 -6.14 -1.27 4.93
CA VAL A 160 -7.35 -1.33 4.12
C VAL A 160 -7.55 -2.76 3.62
N TYR A 161 -8.81 -3.19 3.66
CA TYR A 161 -9.27 -4.49 3.20
C TYR A 161 -10.39 -4.28 2.19
N TYR A 162 -10.56 -5.24 1.28
CA TYR A 162 -11.75 -5.30 0.43
C TYR A 162 -12.57 -6.55 0.75
N LEU A 163 -13.89 -6.47 0.64
CA LEU A 163 -14.77 -7.61 0.79
C LEU A 163 -14.79 -8.42 -0.51
N ASN A 164 -14.27 -9.63 -0.47
CA ASN A 164 -14.43 -10.58 -1.57
C ASN A 164 -15.85 -11.16 -1.53
N GLU A 165 -16.71 -10.72 -2.44
CA GLU A 165 -18.13 -11.13 -2.49
C GLU A 165 -18.33 -12.63 -2.75
N VAL A 166 -17.36 -13.30 -3.37
CA VAL A 166 -17.43 -14.75 -3.64
C VAL A 166 -17.21 -15.55 -2.36
N THR A 167 -16.26 -15.13 -1.53
CA THR A 167 -15.90 -15.85 -0.31
C THR A 167 -16.55 -15.28 0.95
N GLY A 168 -17.11 -14.07 0.87
CA GLY A 168 -17.63 -13.32 2.00
C GLY A 168 -16.56 -12.84 2.99
N LYS A 169 -15.28 -12.83 2.60
CA LYS A 169 -14.16 -12.50 3.49
C LYS A 169 -13.51 -11.17 3.14
N TRP A 170 -13.02 -10.48 4.16
CA TRP A 170 -12.17 -9.30 4.01
C TRP A 170 -10.74 -9.71 3.69
N GLU A 171 -10.23 -9.23 2.56
CA GLU A 171 -8.88 -9.51 2.07
C GLU A 171 -7.99 -8.27 2.19
N TYR A 172 -6.79 -8.47 2.71
CA TYR A 172 -5.85 -7.38 2.99
C TYR A 172 -5.30 -6.77 1.71
N VAL A 173 -5.39 -5.44 1.59
CA VAL A 173 -4.84 -4.69 0.45
C VAL A 173 -3.53 -3.99 0.81
N GLY A 174 -3.39 -3.53 2.06
CA GLY A 174 -2.23 -2.75 2.50
C GLY A 174 -2.61 -1.33 2.92
N GLY A 175 -1.76 -0.37 2.56
CA GLY A 175 -2.06 1.06 2.63
C GLY A 175 -0.99 1.87 3.34
N LYS A 176 -0.61 3.02 2.78
CA LYS A 176 0.37 3.94 3.37
C LYS A 176 -0.29 4.77 4.46
N VAL A 177 0.36 4.86 5.62
CA VAL A 177 -0.18 5.55 6.79
C VAL A 177 0.38 6.97 6.85
N ASP A 178 -0.51 7.96 6.99
CA ASP A 178 -0.15 9.31 7.42
C ASP A 178 -0.62 9.53 8.87
N ARG A 179 0.32 9.41 9.80
CA ARG A 179 0.06 9.55 11.24
C ARG A 179 -0.36 10.97 11.64
N LYS A 180 -0.02 11.99 10.84
CA LYS A 180 -0.40 13.39 11.13
C LYS A 180 -1.82 13.67 10.64
N ALA A 181 -2.16 13.17 9.46
CA ALA A 181 -3.49 13.32 8.89
C ALA A 181 -4.50 12.32 9.48
N ASN A 182 -4.05 11.30 10.20
CA ASN A 182 -4.85 10.14 10.62
C ASN A 182 -5.52 9.46 9.43
N THR A 183 -4.75 9.19 8.39
CA THR A 183 -5.25 8.54 7.17
C THR A 183 -4.48 7.31 6.78
N VAL A 184 -5.14 6.42 6.04
CA VAL A 184 -4.52 5.30 5.32
C VAL A 184 -4.92 5.35 3.85
N THR A 185 -3.93 5.25 2.95
CA THR A 185 -4.15 5.36 1.50
C THR A 185 -3.69 4.09 0.76
N ILE A 186 -4.56 3.53 -0.09
CA ILE A 186 -4.22 2.45 -1.03
C ILE A 186 -4.36 2.88 -2.48
N GLU A 187 -3.74 2.12 -3.38
CA GLU A 187 -3.97 2.16 -4.83
C GLU A 187 -4.86 0.97 -5.21
N ALA A 188 -6.18 1.20 -5.27
CA ALA A 188 -7.17 0.18 -5.59
C ALA A 188 -7.18 -0.14 -7.08
N LYS A 189 -6.94 -1.42 -7.42
CA LYS A 189 -6.88 -1.91 -8.81
C LYS A 189 -8.24 -2.31 -9.38
N HIS A 190 -9.27 -2.34 -8.55
CA HIS A 190 -10.63 -2.66 -8.94
C HIS A 190 -11.62 -1.92 -8.02
N PHE A 191 -12.90 -1.99 -8.38
CA PHE A 191 -13.99 -1.50 -7.56
C PHE A 191 -14.57 -2.64 -6.73
N SER A 192 -14.92 -2.34 -5.48
CA SER A 192 -15.40 -3.30 -4.48
C SER A 192 -15.96 -2.53 -3.28
N THR A 193 -16.45 -3.27 -2.29
CA THR A 193 -16.56 -2.75 -0.93
C THR A 193 -15.20 -2.74 -0.23
N TYR A 194 -14.79 -1.58 0.28
CA TYR A 194 -13.53 -1.36 1.00
C TYR A 194 -13.78 -0.81 2.41
N GLY A 195 -12.88 -1.11 3.35
CA GLY A 195 -12.88 -0.55 4.70
C GLY A 195 -11.51 -0.60 5.34
N ALA A 196 -11.25 0.28 6.29
CA ALA A 196 -10.03 0.29 7.09
C ALA A 196 -10.24 -0.39 8.44
N PHE A 197 -9.35 -1.32 8.77
CA PHE A 197 -9.41 -2.11 9.98
C PHE A 197 -8.08 -2.08 10.71
N GLU A 198 -8.15 -2.01 12.04
CA GLU A 198 -7.03 -2.35 12.92
C GLU A 198 -7.07 -3.86 13.18
N TYR A 199 -5.95 -4.54 12.91
CA TYR A 199 -5.73 -5.93 13.26
C TYR A 199 -4.65 -5.97 14.34
N ASN A 200 -4.85 -6.71 15.42
CA ASN A 200 -3.79 -6.90 16.41
C ASN A 200 -3.27 -8.34 16.35
N LYS A 201 -2.02 -8.50 15.90
CA LYS A 201 -1.31 -9.78 15.93
C LYS A 201 -0.17 -9.72 16.93
N GLU A 202 -0.21 -10.62 17.90
CA GLU A 202 0.84 -10.85 18.90
C GLU A 202 1.26 -12.33 18.85
N PHE A 203 2.47 -12.62 19.35
CA PHE A 203 3.02 -13.97 19.43
C PHE A 203 3.39 -14.28 20.88
N LYS A 204 3.12 -15.51 21.32
CA LYS A 204 3.36 -15.98 22.70
C LYS A 204 4.84 -15.99 23.07
N ASP A 205 5.72 -16.22 22.10
CA ASP A 205 7.17 -16.27 22.27
C ASP A 205 7.86 -14.90 22.07
N VAL A 206 7.08 -13.83 21.98
CA VAL A 206 7.57 -12.44 21.93
C VAL A 206 6.94 -11.69 23.11
N PRO A 207 7.57 -11.73 24.31
CA PRO A 207 7.02 -11.07 25.49
C PRO A 207 7.09 -9.53 25.36
N LYS A 208 6.24 -8.81 26.11
CA LYS A 208 6.07 -7.35 26.02
C LYS A 208 7.34 -6.53 26.28
N ASP A 209 8.25 -7.07 27.08
CA ASP A 209 9.55 -6.49 27.41
C ASP A 209 10.65 -6.86 26.41
N PHE A 210 10.36 -7.69 25.40
CA PHE A 210 11.29 -7.99 24.33
C PHE A 210 11.56 -6.74 23.49
N TRP A 211 12.84 -6.44 23.22
CA TRP A 211 13.26 -5.21 22.55
C TRP A 211 12.60 -4.97 21.17
N ALA A 212 12.18 -6.04 20.49
CA ALA A 212 11.51 -5.98 19.19
C ALA A 212 9.99 -6.25 19.25
N TYR A 213 9.38 -6.32 20.45
CA TYR A 213 7.96 -6.61 20.63
C TYR A 213 7.07 -5.72 19.75
N ASP A 214 7.23 -4.41 19.88
CA ASP A 214 6.39 -3.44 19.18
C ASP A 214 6.50 -3.57 17.65
N VAL A 215 7.74 -3.60 17.13
CA VAL A 215 7.97 -3.65 15.67
C VAL A 215 7.52 -4.97 15.06
N ILE A 216 7.68 -6.09 15.76
CA ILE A 216 7.19 -7.40 15.31
C ILE A 216 5.66 -7.34 15.23
N ASN A 217 4.99 -6.89 16.29
CA ASN A 217 3.53 -6.86 16.33
C ASN A 217 2.94 -5.91 15.29
N VAL A 218 3.55 -4.74 15.05
CA VAL A 218 3.12 -3.84 13.97
C VAL A 218 3.23 -4.51 12.61
N LEU A 219 4.39 -5.11 12.28
CA LEU A 219 4.58 -5.75 10.98
C LEU A 219 3.66 -6.98 10.80
N ALA A 220 3.37 -7.71 11.87
CA ALA A 220 2.48 -8.88 11.83
C ALA A 220 1.02 -8.45 11.64
N SER A 221 0.62 -7.39 12.33
CA SER A 221 -0.70 -6.75 12.19
C SER A 221 -0.94 -6.19 10.79
N ARG A 222 0.13 -5.87 10.08
CA ARG A 222 0.13 -5.41 8.69
C ARG A 222 0.32 -6.54 7.67
N HIS A 223 0.25 -7.81 8.11
CA HIS A 223 0.48 -9.01 7.29
C HIS A 223 1.84 -9.07 6.59
N ILE A 224 2.82 -8.24 7.00
CA ILE A 224 4.14 -8.14 6.37
C ILE A 224 5.03 -9.27 6.87
N ILE A 225 5.07 -9.51 8.18
CA ILE A 225 5.73 -10.70 8.76
C ILE A 225 4.67 -11.75 9.11
N LYS A 226 5.06 -13.02 9.00
CA LYS A 226 4.25 -14.17 9.44
C LYS A 226 5.02 -14.94 10.50
N GLY A 227 4.30 -15.53 11.45
CA GLY A 227 4.89 -16.44 12.43
C GLY A 227 5.36 -17.75 11.79
N MET A 228 6.03 -18.59 12.57
CA MET A 228 6.20 -20.01 12.27
C MET A 228 4.85 -20.72 12.23
N ASP A 229 3.96 -20.29 13.13
CA ASP A 229 2.57 -20.70 13.23
C ASP A 229 1.74 -19.50 13.72
N ASP A 230 0.49 -19.74 14.11
CA ASP A 230 -0.38 -18.69 14.62
C ASP A 230 0.07 -18.10 15.96
N ASP A 231 0.82 -18.81 16.78
CA ASP A 231 1.20 -18.38 18.12
C ASP A 231 2.67 -18.00 18.27
N ASN A 232 3.56 -18.47 17.38
CA ASN A 232 5.01 -18.37 17.56
C ASN A 232 5.71 -17.67 16.39
N PHE A 233 6.66 -16.79 16.68
CA PHE A 233 7.47 -16.08 15.69
C PHE A 233 8.92 -16.60 15.56
N ALA A 234 9.48 -17.09 16.65
CA ALA A 234 10.89 -17.44 16.86
C ALA A 234 11.84 -16.26 16.65
N PRO A 235 11.76 -15.17 17.46
CA PRO A 235 12.48 -13.91 17.21
C PRO A 235 14.00 -14.05 17.15
N ASN A 236 14.57 -14.99 17.92
CA ASN A 236 16.02 -15.21 18.01
C ASN A 236 16.54 -16.24 17.00
N ALA A 237 15.65 -16.91 16.25
CA ALA A 237 16.07 -17.83 15.20
C ALA A 237 16.80 -17.09 14.09
N LYS A 238 17.79 -17.75 13.49
CA LYS A 238 18.46 -17.23 12.30
C LYS A 238 17.47 -17.20 11.14
N ILE A 239 17.48 -16.11 10.38
CA ILE A 239 16.63 -15.96 9.20
C ILE A 239 17.40 -16.41 7.96
N THR A 240 16.79 -17.29 7.16
CA THR A 240 17.41 -17.74 5.92
C THR A 240 17.27 -16.70 4.82
N ARG A 241 18.12 -16.81 3.80
CA ARG A 241 18.05 -15.97 2.60
C ARG A 241 16.69 -16.06 1.91
N ALA A 242 16.11 -17.27 1.81
CA ALA A 242 14.76 -17.48 1.27
C ALA A 242 13.66 -16.76 2.07
N GLN A 243 13.69 -16.90 3.39
CA GLN A 243 12.75 -16.22 4.28
C GLN A 243 12.85 -14.70 4.16
N PHE A 244 14.06 -14.19 4.04
CA PHE A 244 14.28 -12.76 3.89
C PHE A 244 13.80 -12.24 2.52
N ALA A 245 14.04 -12.98 1.44
CA ALA A 245 13.52 -12.65 0.11
C ALA A 245 11.98 -12.53 0.12
N ALA A 246 11.29 -13.55 0.64
CA ALA A 246 9.84 -13.57 0.75
C ALA A 246 9.30 -12.42 1.61
N LEU A 247 10.02 -12.06 2.66
CA LEU A 247 9.67 -10.91 3.50
C LEU A 247 9.78 -9.58 2.72
N MET A 248 10.85 -9.38 1.95
CA MET A 248 11.06 -8.15 1.17
C MET A 248 10.04 -8.01 0.04
N ILE A 249 9.74 -9.08 -0.69
CA ILE A 249 8.73 -9.10 -1.75
C ILE A 249 7.34 -8.75 -1.21
N ARG A 250 6.97 -9.34 -0.07
CA ARG A 250 5.71 -9.02 0.60
C ARG A 250 5.66 -7.56 1.06
N ALA A 251 6.74 -7.03 1.62
CA ALA A 251 6.81 -5.64 2.05
C ALA A 251 6.66 -4.65 0.89
N LEU A 252 7.06 -5.03 -0.31
CA LEU A 252 6.90 -4.23 -1.53
C LEU A 252 5.55 -4.43 -2.23
N GLY A 253 4.74 -5.41 -1.80
CA GLY A 253 3.48 -5.77 -2.46
C GLY A 253 3.69 -6.28 -3.89
N ILE A 254 4.86 -6.87 -4.18
CA ILE A 254 5.19 -7.40 -5.51
C ILE A 254 4.50 -8.75 -5.68
N GLU A 255 3.83 -8.92 -6.82
CA GLU A 255 3.15 -10.16 -7.17
C GLU A 255 4.17 -11.23 -7.58
N GLU A 256 4.07 -12.38 -6.93
CA GLU A 256 4.92 -13.54 -7.20
C GLU A 256 4.39 -14.30 -8.43
N LYS A 257 5.25 -14.46 -9.45
CA LYS A 257 4.94 -15.27 -10.63
C LYS A 257 5.47 -16.69 -10.45
N PRO A 258 4.89 -17.69 -11.14
CA PRO A 258 5.44 -19.05 -11.14
C PRO A 258 6.92 -19.06 -11.53
N TYR A 259 7.73 -19.75 -10.74
CA TYR A 259 9.16 -19.95 -10.95
C TYR A 259 9.47 -20.50 -12.35
N LYS A 260 10.52 -19.98 -12.99
CA LYS A 260 10.91 -20.33 -14.36
C LYS A 260 12.16 -21.20 -14.48
N GLY A 261 12.80 -21.54 -13.36
CA GLY A 261 13.96 -22.45 -13.38
C GLY A 261 15.32 -21.76 -13.55
N GLU A 262 15.48 -20.52 -13.09
CA GLU A 262 16.71 -19.73 -13.29
C GLU A 262 17.93 -20.23 -12.46
N PHE A 263 17.69 -20.88 -11.32
CA PHE A 263 18.73 -21.20 -10.32
C PHE A 263 18.87 -22.70 -10.05
N GLU A 264 20.12 -23.14 -9.86
CA GLU A 264 20.48 -24.56 -9.69
C GLU A 264 20.07 -25.13 -8.32
N ASP A 265 19.98 -24.28 -7.29
CA ASP A 265 19.67 -24.66 -5.91
C ASP A 265 18.25 -24.28 -5.47
N VAL A 266 17.41 -23.82 -6.41
CA VAL A 266 16.00 -23.53 -6.17
C VAL A 266 15.16 -24.57 -6.92
N LYS A 267 14.50 -25.42 -6.14
CA LYS A 267 13.58 -26.42 -6.67
C LYS A 267 12.25 -25.79 -7.04
N GLU A 268 11.73 -26.12 -8.21
CA GLU A 268 10.37 -25.77 -8.60
C GLU A 268 9.36 -26.30 -7.56
N GLY A 269 8.34 -25.49 -7.26
CA GLY A 269 7.33 -25.81 -6.25
C GLY A 269 7.79 -25.65 -4.79
N ALA A 270 9.07 -25.35 -4.52
CA ALA A 270 9.47 -24.94 -3.17
C ALA A 270 8.74 -23.66 -2.77
N TRP A 271 8.32 -23.55 -1.50
CA TRP A 271 7.50 -22.42 -1.02
C TRP A 271 8.14 -21.05 -1.25
N TYR A 272 9.47 -21.00 -1.39
CA TYR A 272 10.25 -19.79 -1.61
C TYR A 272 10.63 -19.53 -3.08
N ALA A 273 10.37 -20.47 -3.99
CA ALA A 273 10.91 -20.41 -5.36
C ALA A 273 10.46 -19.15 -6.10
N ASN A 274 9.17 -18.85 -6.05
CA ASN A 274 8.59 -17.68 -6.70
C ASN A 274 9.13 -16.37 -6.07
N ALA A 275 9.17 -16.30 -4.74
CA ALA A 275 9.67 -15.13 -4.02
C ALA A 275 11.16 -14.84 -4.29
N ILE A 276 11.99 -15.88 -4.39
CA ILE A 276 13.42 -15.72 -4.71
C ILE A 276 13.60 -15.20 -6.13
N GLU A 277 12.88 -15.76 -7.11
CA GLU A 277 12.97 -15.29 -8.49
C GLU A 277 12.45 -13.85 -8.61
N ALA A 278 11.34 -13.53 -7.98
CA ALA A 278 10.85 -12.15 -7.91
C ALA A 278 11.89 -11.20 -7.30
N ALA A 279 12.51 -11.57 -6.17
CA ALA A 279 13.52 -10.74 -5.52
C ALA A 279 14.77 -10.54 -6.41
N TYR A 280 15.12 -11.54 -7.22
CA TYR A 280 16.21 -11.43 -8.18
C TYR A 280 15.86 -10.53 -9.37
N GLN A 281 14.70 -10.74 -10.01
CA GLN A 281 14.25 -9.95 -11.16
C GLN A 281 14.10 -8.46 -10.80
N GLU A 282 13.73 -8.17 -9.56
CA GLU A 282 13.58 -6.82 -9.03
C GLU A 282 14.90 -6.21 -8.54
N GLY A 283 16.02 -6.95 -8.67
CA GLY A 283 17.36 -6.52 -8.26
C GLY A 283 17.53 -6.37 -6.74
N ILE A 284 16.62 -6.90 -5.94
CA ILE A 284 16.63 -6.79 -4.47
C ILE A 284 17.63 -7.76 -3.86
N MET A 285 17.59 -9.01 -4.32
CA MET A 285 18.46 -10.07 -3.83
C MET A 285 19.29 -10.65 -4.98
N LEU A 286 20.59 -10.75 -4.76
CA LEU A 286 21.53 -11.29 -5.72
C LEU A 286 22.02 -12.66 -5.26
N GLY A 287 22.23 -13.55 -6.22
CA GLY A 287 22.82 -14.86 -6.02
C GLY A 287 24.35 -14.83 -6.03
N ASP A 288 24.93 -16.01 -5.89
CA ASP A 288 26.33 -16.31 -6.16
C ASP A 288 26.40 -17.15 -7.45
N GLY A 289 26.57 -16.47 -8.59
CA GLY A 289 26.37 -17.08 -9.91
C GLY A 289 24.92 -17.58 -10.07
N LYS A 290 24.75 -18.86 -10.37
CA LYS A 290 23.43 -19.53 -10.51
C LYS A 290 22.84 -20.07 -9.20
N LYS A 291 23.44 -19.74 -8.05
CA LYS A 291 22.99 -20.22 -6.73
C LYS A 291 22.41 -19.08 -5.91
N MET A 292 21.22 -19.28 -5.35
CA MET A 292 20.58 -18.29 -4.47
C MET A 292 20.87 -18.51 -3.00
N ARG A 293 21.35 -19.71 -2.64
CA ARG A 293 21.64 -20.17 -1.27
C ARG A 293 20.42 -20.02 -0.36
N PRO A 294 19.25 -20.60 -0.72
CA PRO A 294 17.98 -20.30 -0.06
C PRO A 294 17.95 -20.63 1.44
N ASP A 295 18.61 -21.72 1.82
CA ASP A 295 18.60 -22.24 3.20
C ASP A 295 19.72 -21.65 4.07
N ASP A 296 20.69 -20.96 3.48
CA ASP A 296 21.77 -20.31 4.22
C ASP A 296 21.18 -19.19 5.09
N PRO A 297 21.60 -19.08 6.37
CA PRO A 297 21.37 -17.89 7.16
C PRO A 297 21.96 -16.65 6.46
N ILE A 298 21.20 -15.56 6.43
CA ILE A 298 21.71 -14.31 5.86
C ILE A 298 22.67 -13.62 6.83
N THR A 299 23.80 -13.15 6.32
CA THR A 299 24.73 -12.34 7.12
C THR A 299 24.19 -10.92 7.30
N ARG A 300 24.67 -10.22 8.33
CA ARG A 300 24.23 -8.84 8.61
C ARG A 300 24.59 -7.85 7.51
N GLU A 301 25.75 -8.01 6.85
CA GLU A 301 26.12 -7.15 5.72
C GLU A 301 25.26 -7.42 4.47
N GLU A 302 24.89 -8.67 4.20
CA GLU A 302 23.95 -9.02 3.13
C GLU A 302 22.55 -8.48 3.44
N MET A 303 22.10 -8.61 4.69
CA MET A 303 20.81 -8.09 5.15
C MET A 303 20.73 -6.56 4.95
N ALA A 304 21.79 -5.83 5.31
CA ALA A 304 21.86 -4.38 5.11
C ALA A 304 21.79 -4.00 3.62
N ALA A 305 22.52 -4.71 2.76
CA ALA A 305 22.51 -4.44 1.33
C ALA A 305 21.12 -4.67 0.71
N VAL A 306 20.47 -5.78 1.04
CA VAL A 306 19.13 -6.09 0.53
C VAL A 306 18.10 -5.07 1.02
N ILE A 307 18.09 -4.72 2.32
CA ILE A 307 17.15 -3.73 2.86
C ILE A 307 17.35 -2.34 2.27
N MET A 308 18.60 -1.94 1.99
CA MET A 308 18.88 -0.67 1.34
C MET A 308 18.37 -0.64 -0.10
N ARG A 309 18.44 -1.74 -0.85
CA ARG A 309 17.82 -1.84 -2.19
C ARG A 309 16.30 -1.71 -2.13
N VAL A 310 15.66 -2.34 -1.14
CA VAL A 310 14.21 -2.19 -0.90
C VAL A 310 13.88 -0.74 -0.56
N TYR A 311 14.65 -0.09 0.31
CA TYR A 311 14.45 1.31 0.66
C TYR A 311 14.60 2.24 -0.55
N SER A 312 15.62 2.03 -1.38
CA SER A 312 15.79 2.74 -2.65
C SER A 312 14.60 2.56 -3.58
N LYS A 313 14.01 1.35 -3.66
CA LYS A 313 12.84 1.10 -4.50
C LYS A 313 11.56 1.77 -3.98
N LEU A 314 11.41 1.84 -2.65
CA LEU A 314 10.28 2.51 -2.00
C LEU A 314 10.33 4.03 -2.11
N THR A 315 11.53 4.62 -2.08
CA THR A 315 11.71 6.07 -1.87
C THR A 315 12.43 6.80 -3.00
N GLY A 316 13.07 6.07 -3.91
CA GLY A 316 13.99 6.64 -4.91
C GLY A 316 15.34 7.05 -4.32
N TYR A 317 15.67 6.66 -3.09
CA TYR A 317 16.94 6.99 -2.43
C TYR A 317 18.14 6.51 -3.27
N LYS A 318 19.09 7.42 -3.49
CA LYS A 318 20.36 7.14 -4.15
C LYS A 318 21.48 7.18 -3.11
N GLU A 319 22.23 6.10 -3.00
CA GLU A 319 23.34 6.01 -2.04
C GLU A 319 24.39 7.10 -2.30
N GLU A 320 24.85 7.71 -1.21
CA GLU A 320 26.00 8.61 -1.23
C GLU A 320 27.30 7.81 -1.13
N ASN A 321 28.42 8.40 -1.58
CA ASN A 321 29.74 7.79 -1.41
C ASN A 321 30.35 8.17 -0.05
N ILE A 322 29.90 7.50 1.00
CA ILE A 322 30.34 7.73 2.39
C ILE A 322 31.61 6.90 2.68
N GLY A 323 31.73 5.72 2.07
CA GLY A 323 32.84 4.82 2.28
C GLY A 323 32.71 4.00 3.56
N ASN A 324 33.12 4.55 4.71
CA ASN A 324 33.28 3.78 5.96
C ASN A 324 32.28 4.17 7.05
N THR A 325 32.05 3.23 7.97
CA THR A 325 31.33 3.46 9.23
C THR A 325 32.30 3.83 10.36
N THR A 326 31.76 4.20 11.52
CA THR A 326 32.51 4.45 12.76
C THR A 326 32.57 3.23 13.70
N PHE A 327 32.09 2.06 13.27
CA PHE A 327 32.11 0.85 14.09
C PHE A 327 33.54 0.33 14.30
N GLY A 328 33.81 -0.23 15.48
CA GLY A 328 35.13 -0.77 15.83
C GLY A 328 35.57 -1.95 14.95
N ASP A 329 34.64 -2.64 14.31
CA ASP A 329 34.88 -3.75 13.39
C ASP A 329 34.65 -3.37 11.90
N ASN A 330 34.74 -2.08 11.55
CA ASN A 330 34.58 -1.60 10.16
C ASN A 330 35.52 -2.32 9.17
N ASN A 331 36.72 -2.70 9.61
CA ASN A 331 37.69 -3.45 8.80
C ASN A 331 37.22 -4.86 8.42
N LYS A 332 36.27 -5.45 9.17
CA LYS A 332 35.66 -6.76 8.87
C LYS A 332 34.50 -6.69 7.88
N ILE A 333 34.00 -5.49 7.57
CA ILE A 333 32.96 -5.28 6.57
C ILE A 333 33.58 -5.51 5.19
N SER A 334 32.97 -6.39 4.39
CA SER A 334 33.43 -6.64 3.03
C SER A 334 33.44 -5.36 2.20
N GLN A 335 34.45 -5.21 1.33
CA GLN A 335 34.63 -3.99 0.53
C GLN A 335 33.36 -3.57 -0.22
N TRP A 336 32.62 -4.53 -0.80
CA TRP A 336 31.37 -4.29 -1.52
C TRP A 336 30.23 -3.77 -0.62
N ALA A 337 30.28 -4.08 0.68
CA ALA A 337 29.24 -3.73 1.65
C ALA A 337 29.52 -2.42 2.41
N ARG A 338 30.76 -1.92 2.39
CA ARG A 338 31.18 -0.77 3.22
C ARG A 338 30.30 0.47 2.99
N ASN A 339 30.12 0.86 1.73
CA ASN A 339 29.33 2.05 1.39
C ASN A 339 27.85 1.89 1.77
N VAL A 340 27.24 0.76 1.43
CA VAL A 340 25.81 0.52 1.71
C VAL A 340 25.53 0.45 3.21
N VAL A 341 26.43 -0.16 4.00
CA VAL A 341 26.31 -0.17 5.46
C VAL A 341 26.47 1.25 6.02
N ALA A 342 27.41 2.06 5.51
CA ALA A 342 27.57 3.45 5.93
C ALA A 342 26.31 4.30 5.64
N ASN A 343 25.68 4.12 4.48
CA ASN A 343 24.41 4.78 4.16
C ASN A 343 23.28 4.30 5.09
N ALA A 344 23.20 2.99 5.36
CA ALA A 344 22.20 2.44 6.27
C ALA A 344 22.37 2.97 7.71
N VAL A 345 23.60 3.21 8.16
CA VAL A 345 23.92 3.86 9.45
C VAL A 345 23.53 5.33 9.43
N LYS A 346 23.91 6.08 8.39
CA LYS A 346 23.52 7.50 8.23
C LYS A 346 22.01 7.69 8.31
N LEU A 347 21.26 6.79 7.67
CA LEU A 347 19.80 6.80 7.71
C LEU A 347 19.24 6.33 9.05
N GLY A 348 20.04 5.73 9.94
CA GLY A 348 19.57 5.15 11.20
C GLY A 348 18.80 3.83 11.05
N ILE A 349 18.89 3.18 9.89
CA ILE A 349 18.31 1.86 9.62
C ILE A 349 19.14 0.80 10.37
N VAL A 350 20.46 0.92 10.29
CA VAL A 350 21.44 0.15 11.07
C VAL A 350 21.93 1.00 12.24
N LYS A 351 21.85 0.45 13.46
CA LYS A 351 22.33 1.11 14.68
C LYS A 351 23.60 0.50 15.28
N GLY A 352 23.98 -0.71 14.84
CA GLY A 352 25.04 -1.49 15.49
C GLY A 352 24.60 -2.12 16.82
N TYR A 353 25.55 -2.72 17.51
CA TYR A 353 25.39 -3.25 18.87
C TYR A 353 25.97 -2.29 19.91
N GLU A 354 25.66 -2.50 21.18
CA GLU A 354 26.12 -1.67 22.31
C GLU A 354 27.65 -1.65 22.44
N ASP A 355 28.33 -2.70 21.98
CA ASP A 355 29.80 -2.82 21.95
C ASP A 355 30.46 -2.02 20.81
N ASN A 356 29.72 -1.10 20.15
CA ASN A 356 30.13 -0.33 18.98
C ASN A 356 30.59 -1.19 17.78
N THR A 357 29.99 -2.38 17.61
CA THR A 357 30.25 -3.25 16.47
C THR A 357 29.05 -3.41 15.53
N PHE A 358 29.31 -3.77 14.28
CA PHE A 358 28.29 -4.15 13.31
C PHE A 358 28.13 -5.67 13.18
N LYS A 359 29.19 -6.45 13.40
CA LYS A 359 29.26 -7.91 13.22
C LYS A 359 28.88 -8.34 11.80
N PRO A 360 29.57 -7.86 10.75
CA PRO A 360 29.16 -8.00 9.34
C PRO A 360 28.94 -9.45 8.88
N LYS A 361 29.80 -10.37 9.35
CA LYS A 361 29.76 -11.80 9.02
C LYS A 361 28.86 -12.63 9.94
N GLY A 362 28.29 -12.01 10.97
CA GLY A 362 27.35 -12.68 11.86
C GLY A 362 26.02 -12.92 11.16
N ASN A 363 25.38 -14.05 11.45
CA ASN A 363 24.05 -14.38 10.92
C ASN A 363 22.96 -13.59 11.64
N ALA A 364 22.08 -12.95 10.87
CA ALA A 364 21.00 -12.13 11.39
C ALA A 364 19.86 -12.97 12.00
N THR A 365 19.17 -12.42 12.99
CA THR A 365 17.95 -13.04 13.54
C THR A 365 16.69 -12.51 12.86
N LYS A 366 15.57 -13.22 13.04
CA LYS A 366 14.25 -12.74 12.58
C LYS A 366 13.86 -11.39 13.20
N ALA A 367 14.16 -11.18 14.49
CA ALA A 367 13.89 -9.91 15.15
C ALA A 367 14.73 -8.76 14.57
N GLU A 368 16.00 -9.00 14.24
CA GLU A 368 16.86 -7.99 13.59
C GLU A 368 16.34 -7.63 12.19
N ALA A 369 15.94 -8.63 11.40
CA ALA A 369 15.32 -8.43 10.10
C ALA A 369 14.02 -7.62 10.20
N ALA A 370 13.14 -7.96 11.15
CA ALA A 370 11.90 -7.23 11.40
C ALA A 370 12.18 -5.77 11.80
N ALA A 371 13.15 -5.53 12.68
CA ALA A 371 13.48 -4.18 13.13
C ALA A 371 14.05 -3.30 12.01
N MET A 372 14.91 -3.84 11.15
CA MET A 372 15.42 -3.07 10.00
C MET A 372 14.33 -2.82 8.96
N LEU A 373 13.46 -3.82 8.71
CA LEU A 373 12.32 -3.65 7.81
C LEU A 373 11.35 -2.57 8.29
N TYR A 374 10.98 -2.61 9.58
CA TYR A 374 10.13 -1.59 10.18
C TYR A 374 10.71 -0.18 9.96
N ARG A 375 12.02 0.01 10.21
CA ARG A 375 12.67 1.32 10.05
C ARG A 375 12.62 1.84 8.62
N ILE A 376 12.79 0.99 7.61
CA ILE A 376 12.69 1.45 6.22
C ILE A 376 11.26 1.77 5.83
N LEU A 377 10.28 1.00 6.32
CA LEU A 377 8.86 1.25 6.04
C LEU A 377 8.39 2.54 6.71
N GLU A 378 8.80 2.79 7.95
CA GLU A 378 8.51 4.03 8.65
C GLU A 378 9.11 5.25 7.92
N LYS A 379 10.36 5.14 7.46
CA LYS A 379 11.00 6.21 6.68
C LYS A 379 10.38 6.43 5.30
N ALA A 380 9.86 5.37 4.68
CA ALA A 380 9.15 5.45 3.43
C ALA A 380 7.71 5.98 3.57
N GLY A 381 7.21 6.16 4.80
CA GLY A 381 5.81 6.56 5.06
C GLY A 381 4.81 5.43 4.83
N ASN A 382 5.25 4.17 4.91
CA ASN A 382 4.40 3.00 4.70
C ASN A 382 3.69 2.53 6.00
N ILE A 383 4.15 2.96 7.18
CA ILE A 383 3.60 2.61 8.50
C ILE A 383 3.67 3.76 9.49
#